data_AF-A0AAV0XAC2-F1
#
_entry.id   AF-A0AAV0XAC2-F1
#
_cell.length_a   1.000
_cell.length_b   1.000
_cell.length_c   1.000
_cell.angle_alpha   90.00
_cell.angle_beta   90.00
_cell.angle_gamma   90.00
#
_symmetry.space_group_name_H-M   'P 1'
#
loop_
_entity.id
_entity.type
_entity.pdbx_description
1 polymer ?
#
loop_
_entity_poly.entity_id
_entity_poly.type
_entity_poly.pdbx_seq_one_letter_code
_entity_poly.pdbx_strand_id
1 'polypeptide(L)'
;MCNTTYIKLQNCISLVVQKTACSEMQKAGDEERRMALENDEVDVDGIPMCTVIADGQWSKRSYKSKYNALSGTATIIGKRTWKVLFVRIRNRYCVVCQRASNRNEKASEHECFLNWSEALLIVGPY
;
A
#
# COMPACT_ATOMS: atom_id res chain seq x y z
N MET A 1 17.06 21.53 -7.67
CA MET A 1 17.02 20.95 -6.30
C MET A 1 15.65 21.30 -5.73
N CYS A 2 14.93 20.33 -5.18
CA CYS A 2 13.62 20.61 -4.55
C CYS A 2 13.85 21.43 -3.28
N ASN A 3 12.99 22.44 -3.04
CA ASN A 3 13.11 23.36 -1.91
C ASN A 3 13.05 22.55 -0.59
N THR A 4 14.08 22.68 0.26
CA THR A 4 14.21 21.96 1.53
C THR A 4 13.04 22.23 2.48
N THR A 5 12.44 23.42 2.43
CA THR A 5 11.24 23.76 3.19
C THR A 5 10.01 23.01 2.66
N TYR A 6 9.87 22.89 1.33
CA TYR A 6 8.77 22.15 0.72
C TYR A 6 8.80 20.67 1.11
N ILE A 7 9.96 20.01 1.02
CA ILE A 7 10.09 18.59 1.40
C ILE A 7 9.74 18.39 2.87
N LYS A 8 10.22 19.27 3.76
CA LYS A 8 9.90 19.18 5.19
C LYS A 8 8.40 19.28 5.44
N LEU A 9 7.73 20.26 4.83
CA LEU A 9 6.27 20.44 4.94
C LEU A 9 5.51 19.23 4.36
N GLN A 10 5.92 18.75 3.18
CA GLN A 10 5.33 17.57 2.56
C GLN A 10 5.43 16.34 3.47
N ASN A 11 6.59 16.09 4.08
CA ASN A 11 6.78 14.96 4.98
C ASN A 11 5.91 15.08 6.23
N CYS A 12 5.83 16.28 6.83
CA CYS A 12 4.93 16.52 7.97
C CYS A 12 3.47 16.22 7.61
N ILE A 13 2.99 16.73 6.47
CA ILE A 13 1.62 16.47 6.01
C ILE A 13 1.41 14.98 5.74
N SER A 14 2.35 14.32 5.06
CA SER A 14 2.29 12.89 4.76
C SER A 14 2.16 12.04 6.02
N LEU A 15 2.91 12.36 7.07
CA LEU A 15 2.83 11.68 8.36
C LEU A 15 1.46 11.86 9.03
N VAL A 16 0.90 13.07 9.00
CA VAL A 16 -0.44 13.33 9.55
C VAL A 16 -1.49 12.54 8.77
N VAL A 17 -1.44 12.58 7.44
CA VAL A 17 -2.35 11.82 6.57
C VAL A 17 -2.26 10.32 6.86
N GLN A 18 -1.06 9.77 6.97
CA GLN A 18 -0.86 8.35 7.25
C GLN A 18 -1.44 7.96 8.62
N LYS A 19 -1.17 8.76 9.66
CA LYS A 19 -1.69 8.51 11.02
C LYS A 19 -3.21 8.57 11.06
N THR A 20 -3.81 9.60 10.46
CA THR A 20 -5.26 9.76 10.38
C THR A 20 -5.87 8.60 9.60
N ALA A 21 -5.33 8.24 8.43
CA ALA A 21 -5.83 7.12 7.64
C ALA A 21 -5.77 5.80 8.42
N CYS A 22 -4.67 5.53 9.15
CA CYS A 22 -4.54 4.34 9.98
C CYS A 22 -5.60 4.31 11.09
N SER A 23 -5.79 5.44 11.78
CA SER A 23 -6.81 5.57 12.84
C SER A 23 -8.23 5.33 12.30
N GLU A 24 -8.57 5.89 11.14
CA GLU A 24 -9.90 5.69 10.53
C GLU A 24 -10.11 4.26 10.03
N MET A 25 -9.08 3.62 9.46
CA MET A 25 -9.14 2.21 9.05
C MET A 25 -9.34 1.27 10.25
N GLN A 26 -8.70 1.56 11.39
CA GLN A 26 -8.90 0.82 12.64
C GLN A 26 -10.34 0.94 13.14
N LYS A 27 -10.88 2.16 13.20
CA LYS A 27 -12.28 2.39 13.60
C LYS A 27 -13.26 1.67 12.68
N ALA A 28 -13.01 1.68 11.37
CA ALA A 28 -13.82 0.94 10.41
C ALA A 28 -13.76 -0.58 10.63
N GLY A 29 -12.59 -1.11 10.98
CA GLY A 29 -12.41 -2.52 11.35
C GLY A 29 -13.15 -2.89 12.64
N ASP A 30 -13.08 -2.04 13.67
CA ASP A 30 -13.81 -2.24 14.92
C ASP A 30 -15.34 -2.22 14.72
N GLU A 31 -15.83 -1.40 13.79
CA GLU A 31 -17.25 -1.34 13.44
C GLU A 31 -17.74 -2.61 12.74
N GLU A 32 -16.97 -3.13 11.75
CA GLU A 32 -17.25 -4.43 11.11
C GLU A 32 -17.21 -5.57 12.13
N ARG A 33 -16.20 -5.57 13.01
CA ARG A 33 -16.06 -6.55 14.10
C ARG A 33 -17.27 -6.53 15.03
N ARG A 34 -17.73 -5.34 15.46
CA ARG A 34 -18.91 -5.18 16.31
C ARG A 34 -20.16 -5.76 15.64
N MET A 35 -20.38 -5.46 14.36
CA MET A 35 -21.54 -5.99 13.63
C MET A 35 -21.47 -7.51 13.43
N ALA A 36 -20.28 -8.09 13.23
CA ALA A 36 -20.12 -9.55 13.15
C ALA A 36 -20.51 -10.21 14.47
N LEU A 37 -20.08 -9.65 15.61
CA LEU A 37 -20.47 -10.12 16.94
C LEU A 37 -21.99 -9.99 17.19
N GLU A 38 -22.60 -8.88 16.81
CA GLU A 38 -24.04 -8.64 17.00
C GLU A 38 -24.92 -9.58 16.16
N ASN A 39 -24.41 -10.08 15.04
CA ASN A 39 -25.11 -11.02 14.17
C ASN A 39 -24.76 -12.49 14.44
N ASP A 40 -24.01 -12.78 15.52
CA ASP A 40 -23.51 -14.13 15.86
C ASP A 40 -22.68 -14.77 14.72
N GLU A 41 -22.01 -13.94 13.91
CA GLU A 41 -21.12 -14.37 12.84
C GLU A 41 -19.71 -14.57 13.38
N VAL A 42 -19.56 -15.63 14.16
CA VAL A 42 -18.30 -16.03 14.78
C VAL A 42 -17.87 -17.42 14.30
N ASP A 43 -16.57 -17.67 14.28
CA ASP A 43 -16.03 -19.00 14.02
C ASP A 43 -16.12 -19.91 15.27
N VAL A 44 -15.55 -21.12 15.15
CA VAL A 44 -15.53 -22.12 16.23
C VAL A 44 -14.80 -21.65 17.50
N ASP A 45 -13.92 -20.67 17.38
CA ASP A 45 -13.12 -20.11 18.46
C ASP A 45 -13.71 -18.78 18.99
N GLY A 46 -14.87 -18.36 18.48
CA GLY A 46 -15.51 -17.10 18.84
C GLY A 46 -14.90 -15.87 18.17
N ILE A 47 -14.11 -16.05 17.11
CA ILE A 47 -13.48 -14.95 16.36
C ILE A 47 -14.50 -14.38 15.36
N PRO A 48 -14.73 -13.05 15.34
CA PRO A 48 -15.71 -12.44 14.45
C PRO A 48 -15.32 -12.54 12.97
N MET A 49 -16.23 -13.08 12.17
CA MET A 49 -16.04 -13.28 10.73
C MET A 49 -16.54 -12.08 9.93
N CYS A 50 -15.61 -11.19 9.56
CA CYS A 50 -15.95 -9.98 8.79
C CYS A 50 -15.86 -10.27 7.29
N THR A 51 -16.98 -10.17 6.57
CA THR A 51 -16.98 -10.29 5.10
C THR A 51 -16.35 -9.04 4.47
N VAL A 52 -15.40 -9.23 3.57
CA VAL A 52 -14.67 -8.14 2.91
C VAL A 52 -14.69 -8.26 1.39
N ILE A 53 -14.52 -7.12 0.74
CA ILE A 53 -14.21 -7.01 -0.69
C ILE A 53 -12.73 -6.66 -0.80
N ALA A 54 -11.98 -7.49 -1.52
CA ALA A 54 -10.60 -7.20 -1.87
C ALA A 54 -10.55 -6.57 -3.27
N ASP A 55 -9.91 -5.42 -3.37
CA ASP A 55 -9.60 -4.78 -4.65
C ASP A 55 -8.09 -4.59 -4.78
N GLY A 56 -7.59 -4.65 -6.00
CA GLY A 56 -6.17 -4.58 -6.29
C GLY A 56 -5.93 -3.99 -7.66
N GLN A 57 -5.15 -2.91 -7.70
CA GLN A 57 -4.80 -2.24 -8.94
C GLN A 57 -3.30 -2.32 -9.21
N TRP A 58 -2.99 -2.76 -10.43
CA TRP A 58 -1.66 -2.61 -11.02
C TRP A 58 -1.76 -1.88 -12.35
N SER A 59 -1.59 -0.56 -12.32
CA SER A 59 -1.83 0.28 -13.50
C SER A 59 -0.94 -0.10 -14.67
N LYS A 60 -1.51 -0.18 -15.88
CA LYS A 60 -0.77 -0.28 -17.14
C LYS A 60 -0.37 1.13 -17.60
N ARG A 61 0.85 1.29 -18.11
CA ARG A 61 1.33 2.55 -18.72
C ARG A 61 1.46 2.36 -20.23
N SER A 62 1.08 3.37 -21.01
CA SER A 62 0.98 3.28 -22.48
C SER A 62 2.11 3.95 -23.26
N TYR A 63 3.07 4.62 -22.62
CA TYR A 63 4.13 5.34 -23.32
C TYR A 63 5.16 4.38 -23.96
N LYS A 64 5.23 4.40 -25.30
CA LYS A 64 6.19 3.70 -26.19
C LYS A 64 6.20 2.17 -26.14
N SER A 65 5.94 1.55 -24.99
CA SER A 65 5.72 0.10 -24.82
C SER A 65 4.68 -0.10 -23.71
N LYS A 66 3.79 -1.09 -23.84
CA LYS A 66 2.79 -1.38 -22.80
C LYS A 66 3.47 -2.08 -21.62
N TYR A 67 3.83 -1.35 -20.57
CA TYR A 67 4.45 -1.94 -19.37
C TYR A 67 3.60 -1.72 -18.11
N ASN A 68 3.76 -2.61 -17.15
CA ASN A 68 3.14 -2.50 -15.83
C ASN A 68 3.79 -1.36 -15.03
N ALA A 69 3.01 -0.63 -14.23
CA ALA A 69 3.56 0.33 -13.29
C ALA A 69 4.60 -0.34 -12.37
N LEU A 70 5.53 0.45 -11.82
CA LEU A 70 6.50 -0.05 -10.86
C LEU A 70 5.91 -0.14 -9.44
N SER A 71 4.69 0.35 -9.25
CA SER A 71 3.92 0.23 -8.04
C SER A 71 2.55 -0.42 -8.31
N GLY A 72 2.05 -1.12 -7.30
CA GLY A 72 0.69 -1.65 -7.23
C GLY A 72 0.09 -1.38 -5.87
N THR A 73 -1.24 -1.33 -5.80
CA THR A 73 -1.99 -1.08 -4.57
C THR A 73 -3.00 -2.19 -4.36
N ALA A 74 -3.16 -2.63 -3.11
CA ALA A 74 -4.22 -3.52 -2.69
C ALA A 74 -5.02 -2.86 -1.56
N THR A 75 -6.33 -3.03 -1.60
CA THR A 75 -7.29 -2.44 -0.66
C THR A 75 -8.25 -3.51 -0.18
N ILE A 76 -8.53 -3.52 1.12
CA ILE A 76 -9.59 -4.33 1.72
C ILE A 76 -10.70 -3.39 2.17
N ILE A 77 -11.93 -3.70 1.78
CA ILE A 77 -13.12 -2.88 2.03
C ILE A 77 -14.12 -3.74 2.79
N GLY A 78 -14.68 -3.22 3.88
CA GLY A 78 -15.73 -3.90 4.63
C GLY A 78 -17.00 -4.02 3.79
N LYS A 79 -17.57 -5.23 3.68
CA LYS A 79 -18.73 -5.46 2.79
C LYS A 79 -19.99 -4.74 3.29
N ARG A 80 -20.11 -4.54 4.61
CA ARG A 80 -21.31 -3.95 5.24
C ARG A 80 -21.20 -2.45 5.32
N THR A 81 -20.08 -1.96 5.85
CA THR A 81 -19.81 -0.53 6.02
C THR A 81 -19.41 0.18 4.73
N TRP A 82 -18.90 -0.57 3.75
CA TRP A 82 -18.23 -0.03 2.55
C TRP A 82 -17.04 0.89 2.88
N LYS A 83 -16.48 0.78 4.09
CA LYS A 83 -15.33 1.55 4.54
C LYS A 83 -14.05 0.77 4.24
N VAL A 84 -12.98 1.51 3.96
CA VAL A 84 -11.66 0.93 3.77
C VAL A 84 -11.14 0.45 5.11
N LEU A 85 -10.78 -0.83 5.20
CA LEU A 85 -10.22 -1.47 6.39
C LEU A 85 -8.70 -1.56 6.31
N PHE A 86 -8.16 -1.61 5.09
CA PHE A 86 -6.74 -1.76 4.87
C PHE A 86 -6.33 -1.26 3.48
N VAL A 87 -5.16 -0.63 3.39
CA VAL A 87 -4.50 -0.28 2.13
C VAL A 87 -3.02 -0.66 2.23
N ARG A 88 -2.50 -1.30 1.18
CA ARG A 88 -1.06 -1.57 1.06
C ARG A 88 -0.56 -1.24 -0.33
N ILE A 89 0.60 -0.60 -0.38
CA ILE A 89 1.30 -0.23 -1.61
C ILE A 89 2.56 -1.08 -1.72
N ARG A 90 2.70 -1.80 -2.84
CA ARG A 90 3.93 -2.48 -3.24
C ARG A 90 4.65 -1.63 -4.28
N ASN A 91 5.94 -1.42 -4.10
CA ASN A 91 6.72 -0.56 -4.97
C ASN A 91 8.10 -1.16 -5.26
N ARG A 92 8.39 -1.29 -6.55
CA ARG A 92 9.62 -1.81 -7.17
C ARG A 92 10.64 -0.73 -7.50
N TYR A 93 10.33 0.52 -7.21
CA TYR A 93 11.13 1.64 -7.65
C TYR A 93 11.30 2.70 -6.56
N CYS A 94 12.55 2.98 -6.23
CA CYS A 94 12.94 4.17 -5.50
C CYS A 94 13.90 4.98 -6.37
N VAL A 95 13.57 6.25 -6.61
CA VAL A 95 14.39 7.13 -7.46
C VAL A 95 15.77 7.40 -6.86
N VAL A 96 15.89 7.46 -5.53
CA VAL A 96 17.16 7.68 -4.83
C VAL A 96 18.05 6.45 -5.01
N CYS A 97 17.51 5.25 -4.76
CA CYS A 97 18.21 3.98 -4.99
C CYS A 97 18.62 3.82 -6.46
N GLN A 98 17.71 4.07 -7.41
CA GLN A 98 18.00 3.92 -8.83
C GLN A 98 19.13 4.86 -9.28
N ARG A 99 19.10 6.12 -8.84
CA ARG A 99 20.14 7.10 -9.20
C ARG A 99 21.50 6.72 -8.65
N ALA A 100 21.56 6.25 -7.41
CA ALA A 100 22.80 5.79 -6.79
C ALA A 100 23.35 4.55 -7.53
N SER A 101 22.49 3.59 -7.84
CA SER A 101 22.85 2.41 -8.65
C SER A 101 23.38 2.79 -10.03
N ASN A 102 22.75 3.74 -10.72
CA ASN A 102 23.21 4.20 -12.04
C ASN A 102 24.61 4.86 -12.00
N ARG A 103 25.05 5.33 -10.82
CA ARG A 103 26.36 5.95 -10.59
C ARG A 103 27.38 5.00 -9.95
N ASN A 104 26.99 3.75 -9.66
CA ASN A 104 27.76 2.82 -8.85
C ASN A 104 28.13 3.39 -7.46
N GLU A 105 27.24 4.19 -6.89
CA GLU A 105 27.38 4.82 -5.58
C GLU A 105 26.41 4.20 -4.57
N LYS A 106 26.72 4.33 -3.28
CA LYS A 106 25.78 3.98 -2.21
C LYS A 106 24.68 5.04 -2.14
N ALA A 107 23.42 4.60 -2.05
CA ALA A 107 22.30 5.53 -1.85
C ALA A 107 22.48 6.32 -0.55
N SER A 108 22.23 7.63 -0.62
CA SER A 108 22.15 8.47 0.58
C SER A 108 21.04 7.98 1.51
N GLU A 109 21.15 8.30 2.80
CA GLU A 109 20.08 8.02 3.76
C GLU A 109 18.77 8.69 3.31
N HIS A 110 17.69 7.90 3.25
CA HIS A 110 16.36 8.37 2.85
C HIS A 110 15.29 7.38 3.31
N GLU A 111 14.04 7.85 3.36
CA GLU A 111 12.87 6.98 3.51
C GLU A 111 12.69 6.18 2.20
N CYS A 112 13.08 4.92 2.24
CA CYS A 112 13.07 4.07 1.06
C CYS A 112 11.70 3.44 0.84
N PHE A 113 11.04 3.81 -0.26
CA PHE A 113 9.77 3.22 -0.66
C PHE A 113 9.94 1.93 -1.49
N LEU A 114 11.16 1.43 -1.69
CA LEU A 114 11.38 0.13 -2.33
C LEU A 114 11.05 -0.97 -1.33
N ASN A 115 9.94 -1.67 -1.54
CA ASN A 115 9.45 -2.71 -0.63
C ASN A 115 9.05 -4.01 -1.36
N TRP A 116 9.35 -4.08 -2.66
CA TRP A 116 9.12 -5.23 -3.51
C TRP A 116 10.30 -5.38 -4.48
N SER A 117 11.21 -6.30 -4.19
CA SER A 117 12.39 -6.60 -5.03
C SER A 117 12.24 -7.85 -5.88
N GLU A 118 11.23 -8.67 -5.60
CA GLU A 118 10.88 -9.87 -6.36
C GLU A 118 10.34 -9.45 -7.74
N ALA A 119 11.25 -9.31 -8.70
CA ALA A 119 10.89 -9.50 -10.08
C ALA A 119 10.49 -10.97 -10.23
N LEU A 120 9.28 -11.25 -10.70
CA LEU A 120 9.03 -12.50 -11.38
C LEU A 120 10.11 -12.62 -12.47
N LEU A 121 11.12 -13.44 -12.23
CA LEU A 121 11.82 -14.11 -13.31
C LEU A 121 10.80 -15.04 -13.96
N ILE A 122 9.98 -14.51 -14.87
CA ILE A 122 9.54 -15.33 -16.00
C ILE A 122 10.67 -15.25 -17.02
N VAL A 123 11.80 -15.84 -16.63
CA VAL A 123 12.75 -16.41 -17.59
C VAL A 123 12.54 -17.91 -17.42
N GLY A 124 11.67 -18.44 -18.26
CA GLY A 124 11.30 -19.84 -18.27
C GLY A 124 10.47 -20.09 -19.52
N PRO A 125 11.06 -20.67 -20.59
CA PRO A 125 10.31 -21.08 -21.75
C PRO A 125 9.62 -22.39 -21.37
N TYR A 126 8.31 -22.38 -21.12
CA TYR A 126 7.33 -23.44 -21.42
C TYR A 126 5.93 -22.86 -21.17
#